data_AF-A0A849PJ94-F1
#
_entry.id   AF-A0A849PJ94-F1
#
_cell.length_a   1.000
_cell.length_b   1.000
_cell.length_c   1.000
_cell.angle_alpha   90.00
_cell.angle_beta   90.00
_cell.angle_gamma   90.00
#
_symmetry.space_group_name_H-M   'P 1'
#
loop_
_entity.id
_entity.type
_entity.pdbx_description
1 polymer ?
#
loop_
_entity_poly.entity_id
_entity_poly.type
_entity_poly.pdbx_seq_one_letter_code
_entity_poly.pdbx_strand_id
1 'polypeptide(L)'
;MDDERLMERMETGIPGYDELLGGGFFKGSVNVVIGGSGTGKTAFGGEFIYNGVKEGKTGMIVLTSEEAEYIKREWYTSFGWDFWKLEEEGKVVFVDI
;
A
#
# COMPACT_ATOMS: atom_id res chain seq x y z
N MET A 1 9.75 -31.04 1.94
CA MET A 1 9.48 -30.88 3.37
C MET A 1 9.75 -29.41 3.62
N ASP A 2 8.69 -28.62 3.75
CA ASP A 2 8.83 -27.18 3.92
C ASP A 2 9.51 -26.93 5.27
N ASP A 3 10.56 -26.11 5.25
CA ASP A 3 11.29 -25.75 6.46
C ASP A 3 10.42 -24.81 7.28
N GLU A 4 9.85 -25.30 8.39
CA GLU A 4 8.96 -24.53 9.28
C GLU A 4 9.59 -23.24 9.85
N ARG A 5 10.91 -23.05 9.68
CA ARG A 5 11.60 -21.82 10.07
C ARG A 5 11.48 -20.70 9.03
N LEU A 6 11.05 -20.99 7.80
CA LEU A 6 10.95 -20.03 6.72
C LEU A 6 9.57 -19.36 6.71
N MET A 7 9.55 -18.04 6.87
CA MET A 7 8.34 -17.24 6.69
C MET A 7 8.21 -16.74 5.25
N GLU A 8 7.02 -16.87 4.67
CA GLU A 8 6.70 -16.33 3.35
C GLU A 8 6.76 -14.80 3.38
N ARG A 9 7.33 -14.19 2.33
CA ARG A 9 7.40 -12.75 2.16
C ARG A 9 6.52 -12.27 1.00
N MET A 10 6.16 -11.00 1.06
CA MET A 10 5.40 -10.27 0.06
C MET A 10 6.13 -8.99 -0.28
N GLU A 11 6.53 -8.87 -1.54
CA GLU A 11 7.10 -7.64 -2.08
C GLU A 11 6.09 -6.49 -1.95
N THR A 12 6.63 -5.31 -1.62
CA THR A 12 5.88 -4.07 -1.50
C THR A 12 5.77 -3.35 -2.85
N GLY A 13 6.69 -3.63 -3.77
CA GLY A 13 6.83 -2.94 -5.05
C GLY A 13 7.40 -1.52 -4.92
N ILE A 14 7.73 -1.08 -3.70
CA ILE A 14 8.25 0.26 -3.43
C ILE A 14 9.76 0.27 -3.79
N PRO A 15 10.21 1.18 -4.68
CA PRO A 15 11.59 1.19 -5.15
C PRO A 15 12.63 1.20 -4.03
N GLY A 16 13.52 0.22 -4.04
CA GLY A 16 14.60 0.05 -3.07
C GLY A 16 14.19 -0.47 -1.68
N TYR A 17 12.89 -0.49 -1.37
CA TYR A 17 12.42 -0.91 -0.04
C TYR A 17 12.40 -2.43 0.10
N ASP A 18 12.05 -3.16 -0.95
CA ASP A 18 12.05 -4.63 -0.93
C ASP A 18 13.47 -5.19 -0.75
N GLU A 19 14.47 -4.59 -1.40
CA GLU A 19 15.88 -4.93 -1.20
C GLU A 19 16.33 -4.68 0.25
N LEU A 20 15.94 -3.54 0.81
CA LEU A 20 16.24 -3.18 2.20
C LEU A 20 15.67 -4.21 3.20
N LEU A 21 14.49 -4.76 2.92
CA LEU A 21 13.82 -5.75 3.77
C LEU A 21 14.18 -7.21 3.46
N GLY A 22 14.96 -7.45 2.39
CA GLY A 22 15.28 -8.80 1.92
C GLY A 22 14.08 -9.53 1.29
N GLY A 23 13.30 -8.82 0.47
CA GLY A 23 12.13 -9.34 -0.26
C GLY A 23 10.78 -8.85 0.27
N GLY A 24 10.74 -7.68 0.91
CA GLY A 24 9.49 -7.07 1.39
C GLY A 24 9.00 -7.58 2.75
N PHE A 25 7.72 -7.36 3.03
CA PHE A 25 7.11 -7.70 4.33
C PHE A 25 6.89 -9.20 4.50
N PHE A 26 6.83 -9.66 5.75
CA PHE A 26 6.36 -11.03 6.02
C PHE A 26 4.86 -11.13 5.80
N LYS A 27 4.41 -12.17 5.10
CA LYS A 27 2.99 -12.41 4.87
C LYS A 27 2.27 -12.67 6.20
N GLY A 28 1.12 -12.04 6.40
CA GLY A 28 0.35 -12.13 7.64
C GLY A 28 0.88 -11.28 8.80
N SER A 29 1.92 -10.47 8.58
CA SER A 29 2.43 -9.53 9.58
C SER A 29 1.61 -8.24 9.65
N VAL A 30 1.69 -7.56 10.80
CA VAL A 30 1.21 -6.19 10.98
C VAL A 30 2.43 -5.27 11.00
N ASN A 31 2.44 -4.27 10.11
CA ASN A 31 3.55 -3.33 9.95
C ASN A 31 3.10 -1.93 10.33
N VAL A 32 3.99 -1.15 10.95
CA VAL A 32 3.71 0.23 11.37
C VAL A 32 4.75 1.16 10.73
N VAL A 33 4.27 2.18 10.01
CA VAL A 33 5.11 3.21 9.39
C VAL A 33 5.05 4.48 10.24
N ILE A 34 6.18 4.88 10.83
CA ILE A 34 6.26 5.99 11.80
C ILE A 34 7.17 7.09 11.24
N GLY A 35 6.76 8.34 11.42
CA GLY A 35 7.52 9.51 10.98
C GLY A 35 6.76 10.81 11.19
N GLY A 36 7.46 11.94 11.19
CA GLY A 36 6.88 13.28 11.33
C GLY A 36 5.87 13.63 10.22
N SER A 37 5.13 14.72 10.37
CA SER A 37 4.23 15.20 9.31
C SER A 37 5.01 15.47 8.01
N GLY A 38 4.41 15.18 6.86
CA GLY A 38 5.03 15.38 5.53
C GLY A 38 6.13 14.39 5.15
N THR A 39 6.45 13.38 5.96
CA THR A 39 7.49 12.37 5.66
C THR A 39 7.06 11.29 4.66
N GLY A 40 5.83 11.36 4.13
CA GLY A 40 5.36 10.43 3.10
C GLY A 40 4.68 9.15 3.58
N LYS A 41 4.26 9.04 4.86
CA LYS A 41 3.58 7.84 5.39
C LYS A 41 2.32 7.46 4.61
N THR A 42 1.46 8.43 4.33
CA THR A 42 0.23 8.23 3.56
C THR A 42 0.56 7.77 2.14
N ALA A 43 1.52 8.42 1.48
CA ALA A 43 2.00 8.02 0.16
C ALA A 43 2.59 6.61 0.14
N PHE A 44 3.38 6.23 1.16
CA PHE A 44 3.93 4.88 1.30
C PHE A 44 2.83 3.81 1.38
N GLY A 45 1.80 4.05 2.20
CA GLY A 45 0.65 3.14 2.28
C GLY A 45 -0.13 3.05 0.97
N GLY A 46 -0.32 4.19 0.30
CA GLY A 46 -0.95 4.26 -1.02
C GLY A 46 -0.17 3.48 -2.08
N GLU A 47 1.15 3.68 -2.16
CA GLU A 47 2.03 3.00 -3.11
C GLU A 47 2.00 1.47 -2.92
N PHE A 48 2.07 1.03 -1.66
CA PHE A 48 1.99 -0.40 -1.32
C PHE A 48 0.68 -1.02 -1.83
N ILE A 49 -0.46 -0.37 -1.59
CA ILE A 49 -1.76 -0.85 -2.09
C ILE A 49 -1.80 -0.81 -3.62
N TYR A 50 -1.36 0.29 -4.23
CA TYR A 50 -1.37 0.47 -5.68
C TYR A 50 -0.55 -0.61 -6.39
N ASN A 51 0.66 -0.88 -5.90
CA ASN A 51 1.54 -1.93 -6.44
C ASN A 51 0.96 -3.33 -6.22
N GLY A 52 0.45 -3.61 -5.01
CA GLY A 52 -0.21 -4.89 -4.73
C GLY A 52 -1.38 -5.17 -5.68
N VAL A 53 -2.19 -4.15 -5.99
CA VAL A 53 -3.31 -4.27 -6.92
C VAL A 53 -2.86 -4.51 -8.35
N LYS A 54 -1.75 -3.89 -8.79
CA LYS A 54 -1.15 -4.16 -10.10
C LYS A 54 -0.66 -5.60 -10.25
N GLU A 55 -0.32 -6.25 -9.15
CA GLU A 55 0.03 -7.67 -9.10
C GLU A 55 -1.19 -8.60 -8.94
N GLY A 56 -2.41 -8.07 -9.05
CA GLY A 56 -3.65 -8.85 -8.99
C GLY A 56 -4.17 -9.09 -7.58
N LYS A 57 -3.66 -8.39 -6.57
CA LYS A 57 -4.22 -8.41 -5.21
C LYS A 57 -5.38 -7.40 -5.09
N THR A 58 -6.08 -7.43 -3.97
CA THR A 58 -7.06 -6.40 -3.59
C THR A 58 -6.59 -5.68 -2.34
N GLY A 59 -7.07 -4.46 -2.13
CA GLY A 59 -6.66 -3.59 -1.03
C GLY A 59 -7.83 -2.86 -0.38
N MET A 60 -7.62 -2.42 0.85
CA MET A 60 -8.53 -1.54 1.56
C MET A 60 -7.72 -0.41 2.19
N ILE A 61 -8.19 0.82 2.05
CA ILE A 61 -7.59 1.99 2.66
C ILE A 61 -8.60 2.57 3.63
N VAL A 62 -8.20 2.66 4.90
CA VAL A 62 -9.02 3.25 5.96
C VAL A 62 -8.41 4.59 6.34
N LEU A 63 -9.21 5.66 6.27
CA LEU A 63 -8.78 7.02 6.51
C LEU A 63 -9.50 7.58 7.73
N THR A 64 -8.76 8.27 8.61
CA THR A 64 -9.29 8.83 9.87
C THR A 64 -9.09 10.34 9.98
N SER A 65 -8.46 10.98 8.99
CA SER A 65 -8.04 12.38 9.08
C SER A 65 -8.26 13.18 7.80
N GLU A 66 -8.18 12.52 6.64
CA GLU A 66 -8.22 13.12 5.32
C GLU A 66 -9.33 12.41 4.54
N GLU A 67 -10.10 13.15 3.72
CA GLU A 67 -11.13 12.55 2.89
C GLU A 67 -10.50 11.75 1.73
N ALA A 68 -11.05 10.56 1.44
CA ALA A 68 -10.59 9.72 0.33
C ALA A 68 -10.45 10.48 -1.00
N GLU A 69 -11.40 11.35 -1.32
CA GLU A 69 -11.39 12.10 -2.58
C GLU A 69 -10.22 13.10 -2.67
N TYR A 70 -9.80 13.69 -1.54
CA TYR A 70 -8.64 14.57 -1.50
C TYR A 70 -7.36 13.79 -1.81
N ILE A 71 -7.16 12.65 -1.13
CA ILE A 71 -5.97 11.81 -1.28
C ILE A 71 -5.88 11.25 -2.70
N LYS A 72 -6.98 10.75 -3.26
CA LYS A 72 -7.02 10.22 -4.65
C LYS A 72 -6.56 11.27 -5.65
N ARG A 73 -7.01 12.52 -5.50
CA ARG A 73 -6.56 13.64 -6.34
C ARG A 73 -5.09 13.97 -6.17
N GLU A 74 -4.60 13.98 -4.93
CA GLU A 74 -3.18 14.22 -4.65
C GLU A 74 -2.30 13.14 -5.31
N TRP A 75 -2.62 11.87 -5.11
CA TRP A 75 -1.87 10.74 -5.67
C TRP A 75 -1.93 10.68 -7.19
N TYR A 76 -3.09 10.96 -7.79
CA TYR A 76 -3.20 11.03 -9.24
C TYR A 76 -2.35 12.16 -9.82
N THR A 77 -2.39 13.34 -9.20
CA THR A 77 -1.63 14.51 -9.66
C THR A 77 -0.12 14.30 -9.50
N SER A 78 0.30 13.67 -8.41
CA SER A 78 1.72 13.51 -8.07
C SER A 78 2.36 12.31 -8.75
N PHE A 79 1.63 11.21 -8.86
CA PHE A 79 2.18 9.90 -9.23
C PHE A 79 1.47 9.23 -10.42
N GLY A 80 0.32 9.75 -10.85
CA GLY A 80 -0.51 9.13 -11.89
C GLY A 80 -1.27 7.88 -11.42
N TRP A 81 -1.39 7.68 -10.11
CA TRP A 81 -2.13 6.54 -9.55
C TRP A 81 -3.63 6.80 -9.60
N ASP A 82 -4.32 6.10 -10.52
CA ASP A 82 -5.77 6.22 -10.71
C ASP A 82 -6.54 5.30 -9.77
N PHE A 83 -6.75 5.75 -8.53
CA PHE A 83 -7.50 5.00 -7.53
C PHE A 83 -9.01 4.99 -7.78
N TRP A 84 -9.57 5.95 -8.52
CA TRP A 84 -10.98 5.91 -8.91
C TRP A 84 -11.26 4.70 -9.79
N LYS A 85 -10.40 4.44 -10.78
CA LYS A 85 -10.49 3.25 -11.61
C LYS A 85 -10.35 1.96 -10.79
N LEU A 86 -9.43 1.92 -9.84
CA LEU A 86 -9.24 0.73 -9.00
C LEU A 86 -10.45 0.44 -8.08
N GLU A 87 -11.14 1.48 -7.61
CA GLU A 87 -12.41 1.33 -6.88
C GLU A 87 -13.55 0.86 -7.80
N GLU A 88 -13.68 1.44 -9.00
CA GLU A 88 -14.70 1.03 -9.98
C GLU A 88 -14.53 -0.45 -10.38
N GLU A 89 -13.29 -0.91 -10.53
CA GLU A 89 -12.95 -2.31 -10.79
C GLU A 89 -13.13 -3.23 -9.56
N GLY A 90 -13.49 -2.68 -8.40
CA GLY A 90 -13.68 -3.42 -7.14
C GLY A 90 -12.37 -3.97 -6.55
N LYS A 91 -11.22 -3.45 -6.96
CA LYS A 91 -9.90 -3.90 -6.50
C LYS A 91 -9.44 -3.20 -5.23
N VAL A 92 -9.89 -1.96 -5.03
CA VAL A 92 -9.64 -1.17 -3.82
C VAL A 92 -10.95 -0.70 -3.24
N VAL A 93 -11.04 -0.62 -1.91
CA VAL A 93 -12.14 0.03 -1.19
C VAL A 93 -11.57 1.09 -0.26
N PHE A 94 -12.12 2.29 -0.30
CA PHE A 94 -11.86 3.31 0.71
C PHE A 94 -12.94 3.31 1.79
N VAL A 95 -12.51 3.48 3.04
CA VAL A 95 -13.39 3.60 4.21
C VAL A 95 -12.97 4.85 4.98
N ASP A 96 -13.84 5.85 4.97
CA ASP A 96 -13.68 7.06 5.79
C ASP A 96 -14.34 6.83 7.16
N ILE A 97 -13.59 7.07 8.25
CA ILE A 97 -14.02 6.89 9.65
C ILE A 97 -13.92 8.21 10.43
#